data_AF-A0A821NGR2-F1
#
_entry.id   AF-A0A821NGR2-F1
#
_cell.length_a   1.000
_cell.length_b   1.000
_cell.length_c   1.000
_cell.angle_alpha   90.00
_cell.angle_beta   90.00
_cell.angle_gamma   90.00
#
_symmetry.space_group_name_H-M   'P 1'
#
loop_
_entity.id
_entity.type
_entity.pdbx_description
1 polymer ?
#
loop_
_entity_poly.entity_id
_entity_poly.type
_entity_poly.pdbx_seq_one_letter_code
_entity_poly.pdbx_strand_id
1 'polypeptide(L)' 'MAKQLGNMKKYQCSLCEKIVTNIQIHVRRHTNDKPYPCTYCEKRFTNSGDLQIH' A
#
# COMPACT_ATOMS: atom_id res chain seq x y z
N MET A 1 9.18 11.39 -5.78
CA MET A 1 10.24 11.59 -4.78
C MET A 1 9.56 11.87 -3.44
N ALA A 2 9.70 11.02 -2.43
CA ALA A 2 9.04 11.19 -1.12
C ALA A 2 10.01 11.81 -0.11
N LYS A 3 9.61 12.88 0.60
CA LYS A 3 10.42 13.51 1.65
C LYS A 3 10.18 12.81 2.99
N GLN A 4 11.27 12.38 3.65
CA GLN A 4 11.28 11.72 4.96
C GLN A 4 11.26 12.77 6.09
N LEU A 5 10.31 12.66 7.03
CA LEU A 5 10.28 13.44 8.27
C LEU A 5 10.63 12.51 9.46
N GLY A 6 11.35 13.06 10.45
CA GLY A 6 12.18 12.36 11.44
C GLY A 6 11.59 11.15 12.20
N ASN A 7 12.52 10.25 12.61
CA ASN A 7 12.47 9.01 13.43
C ASN A 7 11.25 8.06 13.35
N MET A 8 10.20 8.39 12.62
CA MET A 8 9.07 7.53 12.31
C MET A 8 8.75 7.80 10.83
N LYS A 9 9.31 6.99 9.93
CA LYS A 9 9.26 7.19 8.46
C LYS A 9 7.81 7.40 7.99
N LYS A 10 7.39 8.66 7.92
CA LYS A 10 6.11 9.15 7.39
C LYS A 10 6.35 9.82 6.05
N TYR A 11 5.39 9.69 5.17
CA TYR A 11 5.43 10.13 3.78
C TYR A 11 4.11 10.79 3.42
N GLN A 12 4.15 11.95 2.79
CA GLN A 12 2.97 12.62 2.25
C GLN A 12 2.61 12.02 0.89
N CYS A 13 1.33 11.70 0.70
CA CYS A 13 0.79 11.24 -0.56
C CYS A 13 0.55 12.42 -1.51
N SER A 14 1.05 12.33 -2.74
CA SER A 14 0.85 13.34 -3.78
C SER A 14 -0.54 13.29 -4.43
N LEU A 15 -1.31 12.22 -4.22
CA LEU A 15 -2.64 12.02 -4.83
C LEU A 15 -3.79 12.49 -3.93
N CYS A 16 -3.58 12.54 -2.61
CA CYS A 16 -4.64 12.93 -1.68
C CYS A 16 -4.15 13.63 -0.40
N GLU A 17 -2.93 14.19 -0.44
CA GLU A 17 -2.27 14.96 0.64
C GLU A 17 -2.14 14.28 2.02
N LYS A 18 -2.65 13.05 2.17
CA LYS A 18 -2.56 12.28 3.41
C LYS A 18 -1.13 11.89 3.74
N ILE A 19 -0.75 12.05 5.01
CA ILE A 19 0.53 11.59 5.54
C ILE A 19 0.36 10.17 6.07
N VAL A 20 1.16 9.24 5.54
CA VAL A 20 1.11 7.80 5.85
C VAL A 20 2.50 7.24 6.11
N THR A 21 2.60 6.16 6.86
CA THR A 21 3.89 5.49 7.14
C THR A 21 4.34 4.56 6.01
N ASN A 22 3.40 4.00 5.25
CA ASN A 22 3.69 3.14 4.10
C ASN A 22 3.03 3.69 2.83
N ILE A 23 3.75 4.57 2.13
CA ILE A 23 3.25 5.20 0.91
C ILE A 23 3.01 4.18 -0.21
N GLN A 24 3.81 3.11 -0.28
CA GLN A 24 3.68 2.08 -1.32
C GLN A 24 2.36 1.33 -1.22
N ILE A 25 1.95 0.92 -0.02
CA ILE A 25 0.63 0.30 0.19
C ILE A 25 -0.48 1.32 -0.01
N HIS A 26 -0.29 2.56 0.47
CA HIS A 26 -1.30 3.60 0.32
C HIS A 26 -1.65 3.90 -1.15
N VAL A 27 -0.64 4.02 -2.02
CA VAL A 27 -0.89 4.36 -3.44
C VAL A 27 -1.64 3.28 -4.21
N ARG A 28 -1.55 2.00 -3.78
CA ARG A 28 -2.32 0.90 -4.37
C ARG A 28 -3.83 1.12 -4.30
N ARG A 29 -4.30 1.86 -3.30
CA ARG A 29 -5.73 2.19 -3.16
C ARG A 29 -6.20 3.25 -4.15
N HIS A 30 -5.27 4.04 -4.70
CA HIS A 30 -5.56 4.98 -5.78
C HIS A 30 -5.51 4.30 -7.15
N THR A 31 -4.55 3.40 -7.36
CA THR A 31 -4.34 2.70 -8.64
C THR A 31 -5.15 1.43 -8.78
N ASN A 32 -5.84 0.99 -7.71
CA ASN A 32 -6.48 -0.33 -7.59
C ASN A 32 -5.51 -1.51 -7.86
N ASP A 33 -4.21 -1.29 -7.66
CA ASP A 33 -3.20 -2.32 -7.85
C ASP A 33 -3.29 -3.40 -6.76
N LYS A 34 -3.30 -4.66 -7.20
CA LYS A 34 -3.43 -5.85 -6.34
C LYS A 34 -2.39 -6.89 -6.75
N PRO A 35 -1.13 -6.71 -6.33
CA PRO A 35 -0.02 -7.53 -6.79
C PRO A 35 0.05 -8.91 -6.13
N TYR A 36 -0.80 -9.20 -5.15
CA TYR A 36 -0.82 -10.48 -4.42
C TYR A 36 -2.03 -11.32 -4.86
N PRO A 37 -1.92 -12.13 -5.92
CA PRO A 37 -2.98 -13.05 -6.31
C PRO A 37 -3.01 -14.27 -5.38
N CYS A 38 -4.20 -14.77 -5.08
CA CYS A 38 -4.38 -16.10 -4.51
C CYS A 38 -4.12 -17.15 -5.59
N THR A 39 -3.44 -18.23 -5.24
CA THR A 39 -3.19 -19.34 -6.19
C THR A 39 -4.36 -20.30 -6.30
N TYR A 40 -5.28 -20.27 -5.33
CA TYR A 40 -6.43 -21.18 -5.25
C TYR A 40 -7.74 -20.55 -5.72
N CYS A 41 -7.82 -19.22 -5.81
CA CYS A 41 -8.98 -18.50 -6.31
C CYS A 41 -8.58 -17.22 -7.03
N GLU A 42 -9.52 -16.58 -7.73
CA GLU A 42 -9.27 -15.37 -8.52
C GLU A 42 -9.10 -14.08 -7.70
N LYS A 43 -9.13 -14.18 -6.36
CA LYS A 43 -9.00 -13.01 -5.48
C LYS A 43 -7.58 -12.47 -5.52
N ARG A 44 -7.47 -11.15 -5.52
CA ARG A 44 -6.20 -10.42 -5.46
C ARG A 44 -6.23 -9.44 -4.29
N PHE A 45 -5.10 -9.30 -3.62
CA PHE A 45 -4.94 -8.52 -2.40
C PHE A 45 -3.94 -7.38 -2.60
N THR A 46 -4.09 -6.33 -1.80
CA THR A 46 -3.25 -5.12 -1.89
C THR A 46 -1.98 -5.21 -1.03
N ASN A 47 -1.95 -6.12 -0.05
CA ASN A 47 -0.78 -6.42 0.77
C ASN A 47 -0.68 -7.94 1.02
N SER A 48 0.50 -8.40 1.43
CA SER A 48 0.76 -9.83 1.65
C SER A 48 0.09 -10.38 2.91
N GLY A 49 -0.08 -9.57 3.96
CA GLY A 49 -0.73 -10.00 5.20
C GLY A 49 -2.18 -10.39 4.96
N ASP A 50 -2.91 -9.59 4.16
CA ASP A 50 -4.28 -9.90 3.76
C ASP A 50 -4.36 -11.22 2.97
N LEU A 51 -3.39 -11.49 2.07
CA LEU A 51 -3.32 -12.77 1.35
C LEU A 51 -2.98 -13.95 2.27
N GLN A 52 -2.17 -13.75 3.31
CA GLN A 52 -1.81 -14.82 4.25
C GLN A 52 -2.95 -15.22 5.18
N ILE A 53 -3.80 -14.25 5.56
CA ILE A 53 -4.99 -14.49 6.40
C ILE A 53 -6.17 -15.02 5.57
N HIS A 54 -6.21 -14.68 4.28
CA HIS A 54 -7.20 -15.16 3.31
C HIS A 54 -7.14 -16.66 3.08
#